data_AF-A0A315XIS0-F1
#
_entry.id   AF-A0A315XIS0-F1
#
_cell.length_a   1.000
_cell.length_b   1.000
_cell.length_c   1.000
_cell.angle_alpha   90.00
_cell.angle_beta   90.00
_cell.angle_gamma   90.00
#
_symmetry.space_group_name_H-M   'P 1'
#
loop_
_entity.id
_entity.type
_entity.pdbx_description
1 polymer ?
#
loop_
_entity_poly.entity_id
_entity_poly.type
_entity_poly.pdbx_seq_one_letter_code
_entity_poly.pdbx_strand_id
1 'polypeptide(L)'
;MINWEEIMKRIYLFLVLIGILIIFVLGGCVSQQQTGNQTPVKQTPGQPSIEQPNVKLSTENYIVDDKEKTLYLFTKDAKGDSKCTDACLNIWPIFYREKISVSSGLNSSDFGTITRTDGNKQTTFKGWPLYYFSSDVKPGDIKGEGVNSIWFIARHDYAVFIADKDNLKFIVDAKGNTLYSFNKDQPDVSNCKGGCLKAWPVFYAGNIVAPSIMNNSDFGVITNSEGSRQTTYKKMPLYYYVNDTARGDTNGHGVNDAWFIVEPAAKGLSTPTQNASSAIKVTSFPQSAHSDTVVTIKWEVTGGTEGEISNTAIIWGYNSAGANISEYPKATMIQTGKTPKEFSAGINIPSSGTLYFRIHAVVDGSDIYSPENQVSIIQQTSSY
;
A
#
# COMPACT_ATOMS: atom_id res chain seq x y z
N MET A 1 -1.55 -45.66 28.80
CA MET A 1 -2.92 -45.13 28.99
C MET A 1 -2.91 -44.29 30.25
N ILE A 2 -3.05 -42.97 30.12
CA ILE A 2 -3.08 -42.04 31.26
C ILE A 2 -4.50 -42.10 31.86
N ASN A 3 -4.60 -42.44 33.14
CA ASN A 3 -5.88 -42.54 33.84
C ASN A 3 -6.38 -41.13 34.21
N TRP A 4 -7.26 -40.58 33.38
CA TRP A 4 -7.73 -39.20 33.48
C TRP A 4 -8.61 -38.94 34.72
N GLU A 5 -9.18 -39.99 35.32
CA GLU A 5 -10.04 -39.85 36.52
C GLU A 5 -9.24 -39.51 37.79
N GLU A 6 -8.02 -40.02 37.92
CA GLU A 6 -7.14 -39.71 39.06
C GLU A 6 -6.57 -38.28 38.99
N ILE A 7 -6.41 -37.76 37.77
CA ILE A 7 -5.92 -36.38 37.54
C ILE A 7 -7.02 -35.37 37.88
N MET A 8 -8.28 -35.64 37.49
CA MET A 8 -9.41 -34.76 37.79
C MET A 8 -9.73 -34.72 39.29
N LYS A 9 -9.59 -35.85 40.02
CA LYS A 9 -9.76 -35.87 41.49
C LYS A 9 -8.70 -35.05 42.23
N ARG A 10 -7.45 -35.01 41.74
CA ARG A 10 -6.36 -34.23 42.35
C ARG A 10 -6.49 -32.72 42.12
N ILE A 11 -7.02 -32.31 40.96
CA ILE A 11 -7.27 -30.90 40.66
C ILE A 11 -8.47 -30.37 41.47
N TYR A 12 -9.52 -31.19 41.65
CA TYR A 12 -10.69 -30.80 42.44
C TYR A 12 -10.39 -30.70 43.95
N LEU A 13 -9.50 -31.56 44.49
CA LEU A 13 -9.05 -31.46 45.89
C LEU A 13 -8.18 -30.21 46.15
N PHE A 14 -7.48 -29.69 45.13
CA PHE A 14 -6.61 -28.51 45.25
C PHE A 14 -7.40 -27.19 45.22
N LEU A 15 -8.56 -27.16 44.57
CA LEU A 15 -9.41 -25.97 44.47
C LEU A 15 -10.37 -25.77 45.65
N VAL A 16 -10.61 -26.81 46.46
CA VAL A 16 -11.44 -26.73 47.68
C VAL A 16 -10.64 -26.31 48.92
N LEU A 17 -9.30 -26.35 48.88
CA LEU A 17 -8.42 -25.98 50.01
C LEU A 17 -7.95 -24.51 50.03
N ILE A 18 -8.26 -23.70 49.01
CA ILE A 18 -7.86 -22.28 48.95
C ILE A 18 -9.02 -21.34 49.32
N GLY A 19 -10.26 -21.86 49.37
CA GLY A 19 -11.38 -21.15 49.96
C GLY A 19 -11.55 -21.57 51.42
N ILE A 20 -11.44 -20.62 52.35
CA ILE A 20 -11.65 -20.71 53.82
C ILE A 20 -10.35 -20.73 54.64
N LEU A 21 -9.78 -19.55 54.88
CA LEU A 21 -9.22 -19.06 56.17
C LEU A 21 -8.55 -17.70 55.87
N ILE A 22 -8.99 -16.54 56.37
CA ILE A 22 -8.72 -16.05 57.73
C ILE A 22 -9.56 -14.78 57.97
N ILE A 23 -10.29 -14.76 59.08
CA ILE A 23 -10.97 -13.62 59.69
C ILE A 23 -10.29 -13.34 61.04
N PHE A 24 -9.79 -12.09 61.21
CA PHE A 24 -9.56 -11.29 62.44
C PHE A 24 -8.62 -11.84 63.55
N VAL A 25 -7.71 -11.06 64.18
CA VAL A 25 -7.99 -9.90 65.08
C VAL A 25 -6.72 -9.02 65.32
N LEU A 26 -6.92 -7.70 65.19
CA LEU A 26 -6.46 -6.49 65.91
C LEU A 26 -5.05 -6.33 66.55
N GLY A 27 -4.47 -5.15 66.30
CA GLY A 27 -3.45 -4.46 67.11
C GLY A 27 -2.90 -3.24 66.36
N GLY A 28 -3.23 -2.02 66.76
CA GLY A 28 -3.20 -0.83 65.90
C GLY A 28 -1.97 0.09 65.99
N CYS A 29 -1.94 1.09 65.10
CA CYS A 29 -1.50 2.46 65.39
C CYS A 29 -2.24 3.44 64.46
N VAL A 30 -2.64 4.55 65.07
CA VAL A 30 -3.58 5.54 64.58
C VAL A 30 -2.84 6.64 63.82
N SER A 31 -3.32 7.01 62.63
CA SER A 31 -3.19 8.37 62.11
C SER A 31 -4.36 8.70 61.19
N GLN A 32 -4.93 9.86 61.52
CA GLN A 32 -6.18 10.47 61.11
C GLN A 32 -6.47 10.45 59.60
N GLN A 33 -7.58 9.82 59.20
CA GLN A 33 -8.32 10.20 58.00
C GLN A 33 -9.36 11.26 58.39
N GLN A 34 -9.25 12.45 57.82
CA GLN A 34 -10.29 13.47 57.91
C GLN A 34 -11.51 13.01 57.13
N THR A 35 -12.59 12.71 57.83
CA THR A 35 -13.95 12.69 57.29
C THR A 35 -14.39 14.13 57.01
N GLY A 36 -13.95 14.65 55.87
CA GLY A 36 -14.56 15.82 55.25
C GLY A 36 -15.91 15.42 54.66
N ASN A 37 -16.98 15.78 55.36
CA ASN A 37 -18.35 15.74 54.89
C ASN A 37 -18.41 16.42 53.50
N GLN A 38 -18.50 15.66 52.41
CA GLN A 38 -18.70 16.23 51.08
C GLN A 38 -20.13 16.78 51.02
N THR A 39 -20.24 18.04 51.42
CA THR A 39 -21.34 18.91 51.03
C THR A 39 -21.36 18.91 49.50
N PRO A 40 -22.53 18.85 48.82
CA PRO A 40 -22.58 18.95 47.37
C PRO A 40 -21.90 20.25 46.96
N VAL A 41 -20.79 20.16 46.22
CA VAL A 41 -20.13 21.35 45.67
C VAL A 41 -21.11 21.95 44.66
N LYS A 42 -21.82 22.98 45.10
CA LYS A 42 -22.62 23.85 44.24
C LYS A 42 -21.65 24.43 43.21
N GLN A 43 -21.78 24.01 41.95
CA GLN A 43 -21.02 24.55 40.84
C GLN A 43 -21.20 26.07 40.81
N THR A 44 -20.10 26.80 40.97
CA THR A 44 -20.05 28.24 40.72
C THR A 44 -20.19 28.46 39.21
N PRO A 45 -21.17 29.24 38.73
CA PRO A 45 -21.25 29.61 37.32
C PRO A 45 -20.04 30.48 36.96
N GLY A 46 -19.21 30.04 36.00
CA GLY A 46 -18.14 30.86 35.43
C GLY A 46 -16.72 30.26 35.41
N GLN A 47 -16.51 29.01 35.83
CA GLN A 47 -15.21 28.35 35.60
C GLN A 47 -15.16 27.79 34.16
N PRO A 48 -14.19 28.17 33.31
CA PRO A 48 -14.06 27.60 31.99
C PRO A 48 -13.85 26.08 32.10
N SER A 49 -14.75 25.32 31.50
CA SER A 49 -14.52 23.92 31.18
C SER A 49 -13.21 23.82 30.39
N ILE A 50 -12.21 23.08 30.89
CA ILE A 50 -11.04 22.73 30.09
C ILE A 50 -11.56 21.77 29.02
N GLU A 51 -11.84 22.30 27.82
CA GLU A 51 -12.33 21.55 26.67
C GLU A 51 -11.26 20.50 26.30
N GLN A 52 -11.58 19.21 26.50
CA GLN A 52 -10.65 18.13 26.16
C GLN A 52 -10.35 18.15 24.65
N PRO A 53 -9.10 17.84 24.24
CA PRO A 53 -8.74 17.83 22.83
C PRO A 53 -9.56 16.79 22.08
N ASN A 54 -10.07 17.18 20.91
CA ASN A 54 -10.86 16.32 20.02
C ASN A 54 -10.03 15.66 18.91
N VAL A 55 -8.75 16.00 18.84
CA VAL A 55 -7.73 15.29 18.07
C VAL A 55 -6.49 15.14 18.94
N LYS A 56 -5.90 13.94 18.96
CA LYS A 56 -4.81 13.58 19.87
C LYS A 56 -3.71 12.83 19.12
N LEU A 57 -2.53 12.76 19.73
CA LEU A 57 -1.53 11.74 19.38
C LEU A 57 -1.78 10.48 20.20
N SER A 58 -1.72 9.34 19.52
CA SER A 58 -1.62 8.03 20.16
C SER A 58 -0.25 7.84 20.83
N THR A 59 -0.11 6.79 21.63
CA THR A 59 1.16 6.38 22.23
C THR A 59 2.23 6.02 21.19
N GLU A 60 1.84 5.76 19.95
CA GLU A 60 2.74 5.44 18.83
C GLU A 60 2.89 6.61 17.84
N ASN A 61 2.53 7.83 18.26
CA ASN A 61 2.67 9.09 17.52
C ASN A 61 1.89 9.16 16.19
N TYR A 62 0.74 8.49 16.12
CA TYR A 62 -0.24 8.71 15.04
C TYR A 62 -1.47 9.47 15.51
N ILE A 63 -2.21 10.07 14.59
CA ILE A 63 -3.33 10.95 14.87
C ILE A 63 -4.59 10.11 15.11
N VAL A 64 -5.26 10.38 16.23
CA VAL A 64 -6.54 9.78 16.61
C VAL A 64 -7.54 10.86 17.01
N ASP A 65 -8.83 10.52 17.02
CA ASP A 65 -9.87 11.40 17.58
C ASP A 65 -9.96 11.35 19.12
N ASP A 66 -10.94 12.04 19.71
CA ASP A 66 -11.22 12.04 21.15
C ASP A 66 -11.49 10.65 21.73
N LYS A 67 -11.91 9.69 20.91
CA LYS A 67 -12.26 8.31 21.26
C LYS A 67 -11.18 7.31 20.85
N GLU A 68 -9.97 7.79 20.55
CA GLU A 68 -8.82 6.98 20.15
C GLU A 68 -9.06 6.16 18.87
N LYS A 69 -9.96 6.63 17.99
CA LYS A 69 -10.14 6.06 16.66
C LYS A 69 -9.08 6.63 15.73
N THR A 70 -8.36 5.75 15.04
CA THR A 70 -7.30 6.08 14.09
C THR A 70 -7.83 6.88 12.91
N LEU A 71 -7.11 7.93 12.53
CA LEU A 71 -7.38 8.72 11.33
C LEU A 71 -6.40 8.34 10.22
N TYR A 72 -6.86 8.39 8.98
CA TYR A 72 -6.13 7.94 7.80
C TYR A 72 -6.05 9.02 6.72
N LEU A 73 -5.02 8.91 5.89
CA LEU A 73 -4.74 9.68 4.69
C LEU A 73 -4.90 8.78 3.46
N PHE A 74 -5.36 9.39 2.36
CA PHE A 74 -5.56 8.71 1.09
C PHE A 74 -4.59 9.25 0.04
N THR A 75 -3.82 8.37 -0.61
CA THR A 75 -2.81 8.81 -1.59
C THR A 75 -3.41 9.55 -2.78
N LYS A 76 -4.67 9.28 -3.13
CA LYS A 76 -5.35 9.93 -4.27
C LYS A 76 -5.76 11.37 -3.99
N ASP A 77 -5.68 11.83 -2.75
CA ASP A 77 -6.02 13.21 -2.35
C ASP A 77 -4.82 14.17 -2.50
N ALA A 78 -3.98 13.93 -3.51
CA ALA A 78 -2.75 14.67 -3.76
C ALA A 78 -3.00 16.19 -3.90
N LYS A 79 -4.14 16.58 -4.50
CA LYS A 79 -4.56 17.98 -4.68
C LYS A 79 -5.23 18.60 -3.45
N GLY A 80 -5.41 17.83 -2.37
CA GLY A 80 -6.05 18.28 -1.13
C GLY A 80 -7.59 18.23 -1.16
N ASP A 81 -8.20 17.82 -2.27
CA ASP A 81 -9.61 17.47 -2.33
C ASP A 81 -9.81 15.96 -2.14
N SER A 82 -10.95 15.57 -1.58
CA SER A 82 -11.26 14.16 -1.37
C SER A 82 -11.70 13.47 -2.66
N LYS A 83 -10.99 12.39 -3.02
CA LYS A 83 -11.34 11.47 -4.12
C LYS A 83 -12.20 10.29 -3.67
N CYS A 84 -12.41 10.12 -2.37
CA CYS A 84 -13.27 9.08 -1.84
C CYS A 84 -14.74 9.57 -1.87
N THR A 85 -15.52 9.04 -2.81
CA THR A 85 -16.96 9.34 -2.97
C THR A 85 -17.80 8.06 -2.94
N ASP A 86 -19.10 8.22 -2.75
CA ASP A 86 -20.09 7.14 -2.90
C ASP A 86 -19.74 5.91 -2.06
N ALA A 87 -19.65 4.73 -2.67
CA ALA A 87 -19.34 3.48 -1.98
C ALA A 87 -18.01 3.49 -1.21
N CYS A 88 -17.04 4.33 -1.62
CA CYS A 88 -15.80 4.50 -0.88
C CYS A 88 -16.06 4.99 0.55
N LEU A 89 -17.03 5.90 0.75
CA LEU A 89 -17.36 6.48 2.05
C LEU A 89 -18.00 5.48 3.03
N ASN A 90 -18.56 4.37 2.53
CA ASN A 90 -19.04 3.28 3.38
C ASN A 90 -17.88 2.53 4.05
N ILE A 91 -16.70 2.55 3.41
CA ILE A 91 -15.48 1.87 3.88
C ILE A 91 -14.57 2.87 4.59
N TRP A 92 -14.49 4.10 4.08
CA TRP A 92 -13.65 5.18 4.57
C TRP A 92 -14.48 6.41 4.90
N PRO A 93 -15.25 6.40 6.01
CA PRO A 93 -16.06 7.55 6.40
C PRO A 93 -15.18 8.78 6.65
N ILE A 94 -15.70 9.97 6.35
CA ILE A 94 -14.95 11.22 6.58
C ILE A 94 -14.77 11.49 8.08
N PHE A 95 -13.65 12.11 8.44
CA PHE A 95 -13.49 12.78 9.72
C PHE A 95 -13.81 14.27 9.57
N TYR A 96 -14.69 14.77 10.45
CA TYR A 96 -14.99 16.20 10.54
C TYR A 96 -15.18 16.65 11.99
N ARG A 97 -14.65 17.84 12.29
CA ARG A 97 -14.96 18.64 13.49
C ARG A 97 -15.09 20.10 13.08
N GLU A 98 -16.15 20.77 13.54
CA GLU A 98 -16.39 22.21 13.33
C GLU A 98 -15.26 23.06 13.91
N LYS A 99 -14.80 22.69 15.10
CA LYS A 99 -13.72 23.35 15.83
C LYS A 99 -12.68 22.31 16.22
N ILE A 100 -11.45 22.47 15.74
CA ILE A 100 -10.34 21.59 16.09
C ILE A 100 -9.72 22.04 17.41
N SER A 101 -9.54 21.09 18.33
CA SER A 101 -8.79 21.24 19.57
C SER A 101 -7.82 20.08 19.67
N VAL A 102 -6.52 20.36 19.71
CA VAL A 102 -5.47 19.35 19.60
C VAL A 102 -4.74 19.13 20.93
N SER A 103 -4.28 17.89 21.17
CA SER A 103 -3.40 17.60 22.31
C SER A 103 -2.00 18.21 22.13
N SER A 104 -1.18 18.16 23.18
CA SER A 104 0.25 18.44 23.06
C SER A 104 0.91 17.56 21.98
N GLY A 105 1.91 18.10 21.29
CA GLY A 105 2.63 17.45 20.18
C GLY A 105 2.01 17.67 18.80
N LEU A 106 0.77 18.16 18.73
CA LEU A 106 0.14 18.61 17.49
C LEU A 106 0.11 20.14 17.42
N ASN A 107 0.12 20.66 16.19
CA ASN A 107 -0.11 22.06 15.92
C ASN A 107 -1.49 22.23 15.28
N SER A 108 -2.35 23.05 15.88
CA SER A 108 -3.70 23.31 15.35
C SER A 108 -3.65 23.96 13.96
N SER A 109 -2.59 24.70 13.62
CA SER A 109 -2.43 25.29 12.28
C SER A 109 -2.17 24.28 11.17
N ASP A 110 -1.80 23.04 11.50
CA ASP A 110 -1.70 21.97 10.53
C ASP A 110 -3.08 21.42 10.13
N PHE A 111 -4.14 21.78 10.87
CA PHE A 111 -5.49 21.34 10.57
C PHE A 111 -6.26 22.38 9.76
N GLY A 112 -7.12 21.91 8.86
CA GLY A 112 -7.95 22.73 8.01
C GLY A 112 -9.30 22.08 7.75
N THR A 113 -10.08 22.66 6.84
CA THR A 113 -11.36 22.11 6.42
C THR A 113 -11.54 22.33 4.92
N ILE A 114 -11.99 21.30 4.22
CA ILE A 114 -12.48 21.39 2.86
C ILE A 114 -14.00 21.25 2.83
N THR A 115 -14.62 21.86 1.82
CA THR A 115 -15.99 21.54 1.43
C THR A 115 -15.91 20.58 0.25
N ARG A 116 -16.47 19.38 0.43
CA ARG A 116 -16.47 18.33 -0.59
C ARG A 116 -17.47 18.67 -1.69
N THR A 117 -17.37 17.96 -2.82
CA THR A 117 -18.31 18.09 -3.95
C THR A 117 -19.74 17.71 -3.59
N ASP A 118 -19.92 16.81 -2.61
CA ASP A 118 -21.22 16.42 -2.04
C ASP A 118 -21.77 17.43 -1.01
N GLY A 119 -21.07 18.55 -0.77
CA GLY A 119 -21.45 19.60 0.17
C GLY A 119 -21.05 19.35 1.63
N ASN A 120 -20.63 18.13 2.00
CA ASN A 120 -20.16 17.86 3.35
C ASN A 120 -18.80 18.51 3.61
N LYS A 121 -18.59 18.96 4.84
CA LYS A 121 -17.28 19.44 5.29
C LYS A 121 -16.43 18.26 5.77
N GLN A 122 -15.12 18.34 5.53
CA GLN A 122 -14.16 17.33 5.99
C GLN A 122 -12.91 18.02 6.54
N THR A 123 -12.41 17.56 7.67
CA THR A 123 -11.19 18.08 8.28
C THR A 123 -9.98 17.57 7.50
N THR A 124 -8.98 18.43 7.33
CA THR A 124 -7.69 18.07 6.72
C THR A 124 -6.55 18.16 7.73
N PHE A 125 -5.49 17.38 7.54
CA PHE A 125 -4.20 17.52 8.23
C PHE A 125 -3.08 17.75 7.22
N LYS A 126 -2.32 18.83 7.37
CA LYS A 126 -1.34 19.33 6.38
C LYS A 126 -1.92 19.35 4.95
N GLY A 127 -3.19 19.73 4.84
CA GLY A 127 -3.97 19.77 3.60
C GLY A 127 -4.47 18.42 3.08
N TRP A 128 -4.16 17.29 3.72
CA TRP A 128 -4.71 15.97 3.36
C TRP A 128 -6.04 15.72 4.04
N PRO A 129 -7.11 15.31 3.33
CA PRO A 129 -8.38 14.94 3.95
C PRO A 129 -8.22 13.74 4.91
N LEU A 130 -8.89 13.84 6.07
CA LEU A 130 -8.83 12.81 7.11
C LEU A 130 -10.04 11.88 7.03
N TYR A 131 -9.79 10.58 7.21
CA TYR A 131 -10.82 9.53 7.17
C TYR A 131 -10.74 8.62 8.38
N TYR A 132 -11.85 8.00 8.70
CA TYR A 132 -11.92 6.77 9.50
C TYR A 132 -11.84 5.55 8.58
N PHE A 133 -11.66 4.37 9.17
CA PHE A 133 -11.81 3.09 8.50
C PHE A 133 -12.93 2.27 9.14
N SER A 134 -13.88 1.77 8.35
CA SER A 134 -15.09 1.11 8.86
C SER A 134 -14.81 -0.22 9.59
N SER A 135 -13.69 -0.89 9.30
CA SER A 135 -13.30 -2.12 10.00
C SER A 135 -12.55 -1.88 11.32
N ASP A 136 -12.19 -0.63 11.62
CA ASP A 136 -11.71 -0.27 12.95
C ASP A 136 -12.92 -0.16 13.86
N VAL A 137 -13.02 -1.05 14.85
CA VAL A 137 -14.16 -1.11 15.79
C VAL A 137 -13.73 -0.57 17.15
N LYS A 138 -12.53 -0.94 17.62
CA LYS A 138 -12.01 -0.56 18.94
C LYS A 138 -11.08 0.66 18.86
N PRO A 139 -10.94 1.43 19.96
CA PRO A 139 -9.80 2.30 20.19
C PRO A 139 -8.46 1.62 19.83
N GLY A 140 -7.60 2.32 19.09
CA GLY A 140 -6.29 1.81 18.69
C GLY A 140 -6.28 0.75 17.58
N ASP A 141 -7.44 0.37 17.01
CA ASP A 141 -7.46 -0.42 15.78
C ASP A 141 -6.79 0.40 14.66
N ILE A 142 -5.87 -0.24 13.93
CA ILE A 142 -5.11 0.36 12.80
C ILE A 142 -5.24 -0.47 11.51
N LYS A 143 -6.37 -1.16 11.33
CA LYS A 143 -6.52 -2.17 10.27
C LYS A 143 -6.54 -1.58 8.86
N GLY A 144 -6.69 -0.26 8.75
CA GLY A 144 -6.65 0.47 7.49
C GLY A 144 -5.24 0.74 6.97
N GLU A 145 -4.20 0.51 7.78
CA GLU A 145 -2.82 0.78 7.39
C GLU A 145 -2.41 -0.08 6.19
N GLY A 146 -1.96 0.58 5.11
CA GLY A 146 -1.47 -0.08 3.91
C GLY A 146 -2.56 -0.75 3.06
N VAL A 147 -3.85 -0.57 3.34
CA VAL A 147 -4.92 -1.16 2.53
C VAL A 147 -4.78 -0.71 1.08
N ASN A 148 -4.69 -1.70 0.18
CA ASN A 148 -4.46 -1.52 -1.27
C ASN A 148 -3.23 -0.66 -1.60
N SER A 149 -2.27 -0.52 -0.68
CA SER A 149 -1.09 0.34 -0.82
C SER A 149 -1.40 1.82 -1.10
N ILE A 150 -2.60 2.29 -0.73
CA ILE A 150 -3.07 3.67 -0.98
C ILE A 150 -3.72 4.34 0.23
N TRP A 151 -3.86 3.63 1.36
CA TRP A 151 -4.38 4.16 2.62
C TRP A 151 -3.33 4.02 3.71
N PHE A 152 -3.12 5.10 4.46
CA PHE A 152 -2.07 5.17 5.48
C PHE A 152 -2.55 5.93 6.70
N ILE A 153 -2.15 5.49 7.88
CA ILE A 153 -2.40 6.17 9.14
C ILE A 153 -1.88 7.60 9.04
N ALA A 154 -2.67 8.57 9.49
CA ALA A 154 -2.24 9.96 9.57
C ALA A 154 -1.20 10.12 10.68
N ARG A 155 0.02 10.51 10.31
CA ARG A 155 1.10 10.78 11.24
C ARG A 155 1.57 12.23 11.17
N HIS A 156 1.84 12.82 12.31
CA HIS A 156 2.31 14.20 12.38
C HIS A 156 3.79 14.35 11.97
N ASP A 157 4.55 13.27 12.11
CA ASP A 157 6.00 13.19 11.92
C ASP A 157 6.41 12.72 10.52
N TYR A 158 5.47 12.45 9.61
CA TYR A 158 5.80 12.17 8.22
C TYR A 158 6.66 13.30 7.64
N ALA A 159 7.83 12.92 7.12
CA ALA A 159 8.69 13.79 6.33
C ALA A 159 8.31 13.74 4.85
N VAL A 160 7.89 12.56 4.41
CA VAL A 160 7.42 12.27 3.05
C VAL A 160 6.12 11.49 3.11
N PHE A 161 5.35 11.54 2.03
CA PHE A 161 4.13 10.78 1.84
C PHE A 161 4.04 10.28 0.39
N ILE A 162 3.05 9.43 0.10
CA ILE A 162 2.79 8.92 -1.25
C ILE A 162 1.58 9.64 -1.83
N ALA A 163 1.72 10.13 -3.04
CA ALA A 163 0.62 10.66 -3.85
C ALA A 163 0.35 9.72 -5.03
N ASP A 164 -0.92 9.63 -5.43
CA ASP A 164 -1.40 8.87 -6.57
C ASP A 164 -2.31 9.77 -7.41
N LYS A 165 -1.95 10.00 -8.67
CA LYS A 165 -2.68 10.88 -9.58
C LYS A 165 -2.39 10.47 -11.02
N ASP A 166 -3.42 10.41 -11.85
CA ASP A 166 -3.30 10.14 -13.30
C ASP A 166 -2.49 8.86 -13.62
N ASN A 167 -2.69 7.81 -12.81
CA ASN A 167 -1.95 6.53 -12.84
C ASN A 167 -0.45 6.63 -12.50
N LEU A 168 0.00 7.76 -11.95
CA LEU A 168 1.34 7.96 -11.43
C LEU A 168 1.31 7.86 -9.91
N LYS A 169 2.20 7.05 -9.34
CA LYS A 169 2.50 7.04 -7.91
C LYS A 169 3.84 7.71 -7.68
N PHE A 170 3.88 8.69 -6.79
CA PHE A 170 5.09 9.48 -6.55
C PHE A 170 5.22 9.90 -5.10
N ILE A 171 6.45 10.19 -4.70
CA ILE A 171 6.78 10.70 -3.37
C ILE A 171 6.55 12.21 -3.36
N VAL A 172 5.88 12.65 -2.31
CA VAL A 172 5.69 14.06 -1.97
C VAL A 172 6.27 14.33 -0.58
N ASP A 173 6.54 15.57 -0.24
CA ASP A 173 6.77 15.95 1.16
C ASP A 173 5.46 15.86 1.98
N ALA A 174 5.55 16.09 3.29
CA ALA A 174 4.40 16.06 4.20
C ALA A 174 3.23 16.99 3.80
N LYS A 175 3.48 18.05 3.03
CA LYS A 175 2.47 19.03 2.59
C LYS A 175 1.90 18.72 1.20
N GLY A 176 2.45 17.72 0.52
CA GLY A 176 2.03 17.29 -0.81
C GLY A 176 2.83 17.92 -1.95
N ASN A 177 3.99 18.53 -1.69
CA ASN A 177 4.86 19.02 -2.76
C ASN A 177 5.65 17.85 -3.36
N THR A 178 5.62 17.71 -4.68
CA THR A 178 6.25 16.59 -5.40
C THR A 178 7.78 16.63 -5.30
N LEU A 179 8.36 15.44 -5.10
CA LEU A 179 9.81 15.24 -5.08
C LEU A 179 10.27 14.60 -6.39
N TYR A 180 11.38 15.10 -6.90
CA TYR A 180 11.98 14.71 -8.19
C TYR A 180 13.39 14.18 -8.02
N SER A 181 13.80 13.38 -9.00
CA SER A 181 15.17 12.93 -9.21
C SER A 181 15.69 13.46 -10.56
N PHE A 182 17.01 13.62 -10.64
CA PHE A 182 17.70 14.08 -11.84
C PHE A 182 18.50 12.93 -12.45
N ASN A 183 18.23 12.56 -13.70
CA ASN A 183 18.89 11.40 -14.33
C ASN A 183 20.39 11.61 -14.61
N LYS A 184 20.89 12.84 -14.52
CA LYS A 184 22.32 13.15 -14.63
C LYS A 184 23.03 13.02 -13.29
N ASP A 185 22.33 12.86 -12.17
CA ASP A 185 22.95 12.59 -10.88
C ASP A 185 23.54 11.17 -10.84
N GLN A 186 24.47 10.97 -9.91
CA GLN A 186 25.04 9.65 -9.61
C GLN A 186 24.61 9.23 -8.20
N PRO A 187 24.72 7.95 -7.84
CA PRO A 187 24.44 7.50 -6.47
C PRO A 187 25.21 8.35 -5.45
N ASP A 188 24.46 8.98 -4.55
CA ASP A 188 24.89 9.88 -3.49
C ASP A 188 25.67 11.13 -3.96
N VAL A 189 25.50 11.53 -5.22
CA VAL A 189 26.14 12.72 -5.81
C VAL A 189 25.16 13.54 -6.65
N SER A 190 24.93 14.78 -6.22
CA SER A 190 24.20 15.79 -7.00
C SER A 190 25.12 16.50 -7.99
N ASN A 191 24.76 16.47 -9.27
CA ASN A 191 25.35 17.25 -10.35
C ASN A 191 24.60 18.56 -10.62
N CYS A 192 23.48 18.81 -9.93
CA CYS A 192 22.74 20.06 -9.98
C CYS A 192 23.42 21.13 -9.11
N LYS A 193 23.88 22.22 -9.74
CA LYS A 193 24.56 23.36 -9.09
C LYS A 193 24.19 24.71 -9.69
N GLY A 194 24.41 25.79 -8.97
CA GLY A 194 24.19 27.17 -9.40
C GLY A 194 22.76 27.41 -9.88
N GLY A 195 22.60 27.83 -11.14
CA GLY A 195 21.29 28.08 -11.74
C GLY A 195 20.37 26.86 -11.74
N CYS A 196 20.91 25.63 -11.75
CA CYS A 196 20.11 24.42 -11.63
C CYS A 196 19.36 24.38 -10.29
N LEU A 197 20.03 24.66 -9.17
CA LEU A 197 19.42 24.64 -7.83
C LEU A 197 18.43 25.78 -7.60
N LYS A 198 18.47 26.84 -8.43
CA LYS A 198 17.43 27.87 -8.44
C LYS A 198 16.13 27.38 -9.06
N ALA A 199 16.20 26.49 -10.06
CA ALA A 199 15.02 25.89 -10.69
C ALA A 199 14.57 24.59 -10.00
N TRP A 200 15.52 23.90 -9.36
CA TRP A 200 15.34 22.63 -8.67
C TRP A 200 15.91 22.69 -7.25
N PRO A 201 15.21 23.35 -6.30
CA PRO A 201 15.68 23.47 -4.93
C PRO A 201 15.84 22.09 -4.28
N VAL A 202 16.80 21.93 -3.39
CA VAL A 202 17.01 20.66 -2.69
C VAL A 202 15.85 20.35 -1.74
N PHE A 203 15.47 19.08 -1.65
CA PHE A 203 14.68 18.59 -0.53
C PHE A 203 15.62 18.10 0.58
N TYR A 204 15.36 18.50 1.82
CA TYR A 204 16.06 18.00 2.99
C TYR A 204 15.10 17.82 4.17
N ALA A 205 15.12 16.62 4.73
CA ALA A 205 14.49 16.30 6.00
C ALA A 205 15.50 15.58 6.90
N GLY A 206 15.66 16.08 8.13
CA GLY A 206 16.66 15.57 9.08
C GLY A 206 16.33 14.19 9.65
N ASN A 207 15.05 13.90 9.85
CA ASN A 207 14.54 12.58 10.21
C ASN A 207 13.49 12.17 9.17
N ILE A 208 13.55 10.93 8.70
CA ILE A 208 12.59 10.40 7.74
C ILE A 208 11.62 9.46 8.45
N VAL A 209 10.37 9.87 8.48
CA VAL A 209 9.23 8.97 8.68
C VAL A 209 8.46 8.95 7.36
N ALA A 210 8.24 7.75 6.84
CA ALA A 210 7.55 7.50 5.58
C ALA A 210 6.40 6.50 5.77
N PRO A 211 5.46 6.39 4.82
CA PRO A 211 4.43 5.35 4.82
C PRO A 211 5.02 3.93 4.98
N SER A 212 4.29 3.03 5.65
CA SER A 212 4.80 1.70 6.04
C SER A 212 5.25 0.81 4.87
N ILE A 213 4.70 1.05 3.68
CA ILE A 213 5.12 0.35 2.47
C ILE A 213 6.49 0.81 1.97
N MET A 214 7.06 1.89 2.47
CA MET A 214 8.40 2.34 2.10
C MET A 214 9.43 1.86 3.11
N ASN A 215 10.67 1.69 2.68
CA ASN A 215 11.76 1.39 3.60
C ASN A 215 12.49 2.67 3.99
N ASN A 216 12.50 3.01 5.29
CA ASN A 216 13.25 4.16 5.78
C ASN A 216 14.76 4.07 5.45
N SER A 217 15.33 2.85 5.31
CA SER A 217 16.73 2.68 4.92
C SER A 217 17.02 3.01 3.46
N ASP A 218 15.99 3.16 2.62
CA ASP A 218 16.17 3.65 1.25
C ASP A 218 16.46 5.16 1.24
N PHE A 219 16.21 5.86 2.35
CA PHE A 219 16.52 7.27 2.47
C PHE A 219 17.92 7.49 3.06
N GLY A 220 18.63 8.45 2.48
CA GLY A 220 19.95 8.88 2.93
C GLY A 220 20.07 10.41 2.99
N VAL A 221 21.25 10.88 3.34
CA VAL A 221 21.59 12.30 3.34
C VAL A 221 22.97 12.48 2.74
N ILE A 222 23.08 13.42 1.80
CA ILE A 222 24.35 13.88 1.25
C ILE A 222 24.58 15.35 1.62
N THR A 223 25.83 15.80 1.51
CA THR A 223 26.16 17.23 1.42
C THR A 223 26.51 17.50 -0.04
N ASN A 224 25.74 18.35 -0.71
CA ASN A 224 25.97 18.63 -2.13
C ASN A 224 27.22 19.51 -2.34
N SER A 225 27.59 19.73 -3.61
CA SER A 225 28.78 20.51 -3.96
C SER A 225 28.74 21.99 -3.52
N GLU A 226 27.57 22.50 -3.13
CA GLU A 226 27.38 23.85 -2.58
C GLU A 226 27.24 23.86 -1.05
N GLY A 227 27.52 22.73 -0.38
CA GLY A 227 27.50 22.61 1.08
C GLY A 227 26.11 22.43 1.70
N SER A 228 25.05 22.34 0.89
CA SER A 228 23.68 22.11 1.40
C SER A 228 23.46 20.63 1.70
N ARG A 229 22.78 20.35 2.82
CA ARG A 229 22.30 19.01 3.12
C ARG A 229 21.12 18.69 2.21
N GLN A 230 21.07 17.47 1.69
CA GLN A 230 20.04 17.02 0.76
C GLN A 230 19.69 15.57 1.05
N THR A 231 18.39 15.27 1.10
CA THR A 231 17.89 13.91 1.27
C THR A 231 18.04 13.14 -0.03
N THR A 232 18.47 11.88 0.05
CA THR A 232 18.47 10.94 -1.08
C THR A 232 17.38 9.89 -0.88
N TYR A 233 16.87 9.33 -1.98
CA TYR A 233 16.05 8.11 -1.99
C TYR A 233 16.64 7.11 -2.96
N LYS A 234 16.90 5.89 -2.50
CA LYS A 234 17.68 4.88 -3.21
C LYS A 234 18.98 5.45 -3.79
N LYS A 235 19.68 6.23 -2.97
CA LYS A 235 20.92 6.96 -3.31
C LYS A 235 20.75 8.10 -4.32
N MET A 236 19.57 8.37 -4.85
CA MET A 236 19.37 9.48 -5.78
C MET A 236 18.97 10.76 -5.02
N PRO A 237 19.61 11.91 -5.27
CA PRO A 237 19.25 13.17 -4.61
C PRO A 237 17.83 13.64 -4.95
N LEU A 238 17.13 14.17 -3.95
CA LEU A 238 15.75 14.63 -4.08
C LEU A 238 15.65 16.15 -4.21
N TYR A 239 14.78 16.60 -5.10
CA TYR A 239 14.56 18.01 -5.41
C TYR A 239 13.09 18.37 -5.45
N TYR A 240 12.81 19.65 -5.22
CA TYR A 240 11.57 20.31 -5.60
C TYR A 240 11.68 20.88 -7.02
N TYR A 241 10.57 21.36 -7.56
CA TYR A 241 10.54 22.11 -8.82
C TYR A 241 9.84 23.46 -8.62
N VAL A 242 10.46 24.56 -9.04
CA VAL A 242 9.92 25.91 -8.76
C VAL A 242 8.61 26.26 -9.48
N ASN A 243 8.28 25.55 -10.56
CA ASN A 243 7.02 25.75 -11.28
C ASN A 243 5.89 24.84 -10.76
N ASP A 244 6.15 24.02 -9.74
CA ASP A 244 5.07 23.40 -8.98
C ASP A 244 4.57 24.44 -7.97
N THR A 245 3.34 24.92 -8.19
CA THR A 245 2.76 26.02 -7.39
C THR A 245 1.64 25.54 -6.48
N ALA A 246 1.13 24.33 -6.74
CA ALA A 246 0.16 23.64 -5.91
C ALA A 246 0.66 22.23 -5.52
N ARG A 247 0.15 21.73 -4.39
CA ARG A 247 0.37 20.34 -3.98
C ARG A 247 -0.14 19.36 -5.05
N GLY A 248 0.61 18.29 -5.27
CA GLY A 248 0.31 17.31 -6.32
C GLY A 248 0.50 17.82 -7.75
N ASP A 249 1.08 19.01 -7.96
CA ASP A 249 1.64 19.38 -9.25
C ASP A 249 2.80 18.44 -9.58
N THR A 250 2.90 18.07 -10.85
CA THR A 250 3.93 17.15 -11.36
C THR A 250 4.62 17.78 -12.58
N ASN A 251 4.68 19.12 -12.64
CA ASN A 251 5.10 19.86 -13.83
C ASN A 251 6.59 19.69 -14.14
N GLY A 252 7.37 19.22 -13.16
CA GLY A 252 8.78 18.88 -13.34
C GLY A 252 9.01 17.55 -14.07
N HIS A 253 7.99 16.72 -14.20
CA HIS A 253 8.12 15.41 -14.83
C HIS A 253 8.42 15.54 -16.32
N GLY A 254 9.48 14.89 -16.80
CA GLY A 254 9.89 14.91 -18.20
C GLY A 254 10.59 16.20 -18.64
N VAL A 255 10.80 17.18 -17.75
CA VAL A 255 11.48 18.42 -18.12
C VAL A 255 12.88 18.10 -18.66
N ASN A 256 13.16 18.55 -19.89
CA ASN A 256 14.41 18.33 -20.62
C ASN A 256 14.84 16.85 -20.72
N ASP A 257 13.89 15.91 -20.70
CA ASP A 257 14.15 14.46 -20.68
C ASP A 257 15.09 14.02 -19.55
N ALA A 258 15.13 14.79 -18.46
CA ALA A 258 16.14 14.63 -17.42
C ALA A 258 15.58 14.57 -16.00
N TRP A 259 14.38 15.11 -15.78
CA TRP A 259 13.77 15.22 -14.46
C TRP A 259 12.55 14.33 -14.34
N PHE A 260 12.50 13.53 -13.29
CA PHE A 260 11.45 12.53 -13.13
C PHE A 260 10.92 12.56 -11.70
N ILE A 261 9.60 12.39 -11.56
CA ILE A 261 8.99 12.11 -10.26
C ILE A 261 9.66 10.88 -9.65
N VAL A 262 9.72 10.83 -8.33
CA VAL A 262 10.28 9.67 -7.64
C VAL A 262 9.17 8.71 -7.27
N GLU A 263 9.20 7.51 -7.83
CA GLU A 263 8.24 6.44 -7.51
C GLU A 263 8.56 5.81 -6.14
N PRO A 264 7.55 5.55 -5.28
CA PRO A 264 7.77 4.87 -4.02
C PRO A 264 8.03 3.38 -4.25
N ALA A 265 9.18 2.88 -3.83
CA ALA A 265 9.46 1.45 -3.82
C ALA A 265 8.89 0.78 -2.57
N ALA A 266 8.26 -0.38 -2.77
CA ALA A 266 7.72 -1.16 -1.67
C ALA A 266 8.82 -1.84 -0.83
N LYS A 267 8.61 -1.89 0.49
CA LYS A 267 9.48 -2.50 1.49
C LYS A 267 9.55 -4.01 1.22
N GLY A 268 10.77 -4.55 1.17
CA GLY A 268 10.98 -5.96 0.86
C GLY A 268 11.15 -6.27 -0.63
N LEU A 269 11.09 -5.27 -1.51
CA LEU A 269 11.51 -5.41 -2.90
C LEU A 269 12.95 -4.91 -3.04
N SER A 270 13.91 -5.83 -3.02
CA SER A 270 15.22 -5.57 -3.60
C SER A 270 15.02 -5.16 -5.06
N THR A 271 15.60 -4.04 -5.49
CA THR A 271 15.68 -3.70 -6.92
C THR A 271 16.29 -4.87 -7.67
N PRO A 272 15.62 -5.33 -8.75
CA PRO A 272 16.19 -5.05 -10.06
C PRO A 272 15.15 -4.73 -11.16
N THR A 273 15.51 -3.70 -11.95
CA THR A 273 15.13 -3.46 -13.36
C THR A 273 13.69 -3.06 -13.67
N GLN A 274 13.59 -2.07 -14.56
CA GLN A 274 12.38 -1.48 -15.14
C GLN A 274 11.19 -2.45 -15.25
N ASN A 275 10.00 -1.96 -14.88
CA ASN A 275 8.69 -2.57 -15.12
C ASN A 275 8.64 -3.27 -16.49
N ALA A 276 8.90 -4.57 -16.51
CA ALA A 276 8.45 -5.41 -17.60
C ALA A 276 6.93 -5.53 -17.42
N SER A 277 6.19 -4.91 -18.34
CA SER A 277 4.75 -5.14 -18.52
C SER A 277 4.45 -6.64 -18.42
N SER A 278 3.29 -7.00 -17.86
CA SER A 278 2.88 -8.39 -17.79
C SER A 278 2.97 -9.03 -19.18
N ALA A 279 3.70 -10.14 -19.28
CA ALA A 279 4.05 -10.77 -20.53
C ALA A 279 3.97 -12.29 -20.42
N ILE A 280 3.56 -12.92 -21.50
CA ILE A 280 3.57 -14.37 -21.63
C ILE A 280 4.76 -14.79 -22.49
N LYS A 281 5.60 -15.66 -21.96
CA LYS A 281 6.67 -16.31 -22.70
C LYS A 281 6.34 -17.79 -22.86
N VAL A 282 6.15 -18.25 -24.10
CA VAL A 282 6.10 -19.69 -24.38
C VAL A 282 7.49 -20.26 -24.21
N THR A 283 7.69 -21.10 -23.19
CA THR A 283 9.02 -21.58 -22.79
C THR A 283 9.41 -22.87 -23.49
N SER A 284 8.44 -23.70 -23.89
CA SER A 284 8.71 -24.94 -24.61
C SER A 284 7.49 -25.43 -25.39
N PHE A 285 7.70 -25.79 -26.65
CA PHE A 285 6.77 -26.57 -27.47
C PHE A 285 7.55 -27.27 -28.60
N PRO A 286 7.09 -28.42 -29.11
CA PRO A 286 7.71 -29.08 -30.24
C PRO A 286 7.36 -28.36 -31.56
N GLN A 287 8.33 -28.21 -32.46
CA GLN A 287 8.08 -27.64 -33.80
C GLN A 287 7.28 -28.60 -34.71
N SER A 288 7.34 -29.90 -34.42
CA SER A 288 6.55 -30.92 -35.11
C SER A 288 6.14 -32.05 -34.17
N ALA A 289 5.02 -32.70 -34.46
CA ALA A 289 4.51 -33.83 -33.71
C ALA A 289 3.82 -34.84 -34.61
N HIS A 290 3.86 -36.12 -34.24
CA HIS A 290 3.12 -37.15 -34.96
C HIS A 290 1.62 -37.01 -34.71
N SER A 291 0.82 -37.37 -35.71
CA SER A 291 -0.63 -37.50 -35.55
C SER A 291 -0.99 -38.39 -34.35
N ASP A 292 -2.10 -38.06 -33.69
CA ASP A 292 -2.66 -38.82 -32.56
C ASP A 292 -1.76 -38.88 -31.31
N THR A 293 -0.80 -37.96 -31.20
CA THR A 293 0.01 -37.77 -30.00
C THR A 293 -0.46 -36.55 -29.18
N VAL A 294 -0.03 -36.48 -27.91
CA VAL A 294 -0.24 -35.31 -27.05
C VAL A 294 0.99 -34.43 -27.11
N VAL A 295 0.80 -33.17 -27.48
CA VAL A 295 1.86 -32.15 -27.43
C VAL A 295 1.73 -31.35 -26.15
N THR A 296 2.79 -31.35 -25.35
CA THR A 296 2.91 -30.52 -24.16
C THR A 296 3.49 -29.16 -24.51
N ILE A 297 2.78 -28.10 -24.17
CA ILE A 297 3.24 -26.73 -24.28
C ILE A 297 3.45 -26.19 -22.86
N LYS A 298 4.58 -25.52 -22.64
CA LYS A 298 4.93 -24.83 -21.40
C LYS A 298 5.03 -23.34 -21.66
N TRP A 299 4.57 -22.55 -20.70
CA TRP A 299 4.69 -21.10 -20.75
C TRP A 299 4.89 -20.53 -19.35
N GLU A 300 5.49 -19.35 -19.31
CA GLU A 300 5.68 -18.53 -18.13
C GLU A 300 4.82 -17.27 -18.28
N VAL A 301 4.04 -16.95 -17.25
CA VAL A 301 3.37 -15.65 -17.12
C VAL A 301 4.20 -14.80 -16.18
N THR A 302 4.66 -13.65 -16.67
CA THR A 302 5.55 -12.70 -15.95
C THR A 302 4.87 -11.34 -15.83
N GLY A 303 5.34 -10.48 -14.91
CA GLY A 303 4.91 -9.09 -14.75
C GLY A 303 5.25 -8.52 -13.38
N GLY A 304 6.02 -7.42 -13.34
CA GLY A 304 6.22 -6.43 -12.26
C GLY A 304 6.55 -6.86 -10.82
N THR A 305 5.73 -7.70 -10.19
CA THR A 305 5.75 -8.23 -8.81
C THR A 305 4.75 -9.40 -8.72
N GLU A 306 4.49 -9.99 -7.54
CA GLU A 306 3.46 -11.03 -7.37
C GLU A 306 2.03 -10.51 -7.66
N GLY A 307 1.55 -10.69 -8.90
CA GLY A 307 0.21 -10.31 -9.38
C GLY A 307 -0.70 -11.53 -9.56
N GLU A 308 -2.01 -11.35 -9.48
CA GLU A 308 -2.99 -12.45 -9.56
C GLU A 308 -3.19 -12.90 -11.02
N ILE A 309 -3.01 -14.20 -11.26
CA ILE A 309 -3.37 -14.86 -12.51
C ILE A 309 -4.71 -15.55 -12.31
N SER A 310 -5.80 -14.86 -12.66
CA SER A 310 -7.16 -15.37 -12.47
C SER A 310 -7.60 -16.32 -13.59
N ASN A 311 -6.91 -16.27 -14.73
CA ASN A 311 -7.15 -17.15 -15.87
C ASN A 311 -5.87 -17.28 -16.70
N THR A 312 -5.44 -18.51 -17.01
CA THR A 312 -4.52 -18.76 -18.13
C THR A 312 -4.79 -20.11 -18.80
N ALA A 313 -4.76 -20.14 -20.13
CA ALA A 313 -4.99 -21.33 -20.93
C ALA A 313 -4.35 -21.21 -22.34
N ILE A 314 -4.21 -22.34 -23.02
CA ILE A 314 -3.86 -22.37 -24.45
C ILE A 314 -5.16 -22.26 -25.25
N ILE A 315 -5.22 -21.30 -26.17
CA ILE A 315 -6.26 -21.20 -27.20
C ILE A 315 -5.67 -21.66 -28.54
N TRP A 316 -6.40 -22.48 -29.29
CA TRP A 316 -5.83 -23.12 -30.49
C TRP A 316 -6.87 -23.50 -31.54
N GLY A 317 -6.37 -23.73 -32.76
CA GLY A 317 -7.16 -24.04 -33.94
C GLY A 317 -6.28 -24.56 -35.08
N TYR A 318 -6.88 -24.74 -36.26
CA TYR A 318 -6.22 -25.32 -37.44
C TYR A 318 -5.95 -24.30 -38.55
N ASN A 319 -6.41 -23.07 -38.37
CA ASN A 319 -6.14 -21.95 -39.24
C ASN A 319 -5.36 -20.90 -38.43
N SER A 320 -4.45 -20.19 -39.09
CA SER A 320 -3.87 -18.98 -38.48
C SER A 320 -4.97 -17.95 -38.32
N ALA A 321 -5.11 -17.43 -37.11
CA ALA A 321 -6.16 -16.48 -36.71
C ALA A 321 -5.62 -15.04 -36.59
N GLY A 322 -4.32 -14.83 -36.84
CA GLY A 322 -3.68 -13.53 -36.72
C GLY A 322 -3.90 -12.92 -35.33
N ALA A 323 -4.43 -11.68 -35.28
CA ALA A 323 -4.74 -10.96 -34.04
C ALA A 323 -6.17 -11.23 -33.52
N ASN A 324 -7.03 -11.91 -34.28
CA ASN A 324 -8.42 -12.12 -33.90
C ASN A 324 -8.58 -13.40 -33.06
N ILE A 325 -8.52 -13.25 -31.74
CA ILE A 325 -8.56 -14.35 -30.77
C ILE A 325 -9.85 -15.20 -30.86
N SER A 326 -10.96 -14.61 -31.33
CA SER A 326 -12.26 -15.29 -31.46
C SER A 326 -12.29 -16.38 -32.54
N GLU A 327 -11.26 -16.46 -33.38
CA GLU A 327 -11.13 -17.45 -34.45
C GLU A 327 -10.48 -18.77 -33.97
N TYR A 328 -9.98 -18.85 -32.73
CA TYR A 328 -9.55 -20.13 -32.14
C TYR A 328 -10.74 -20.86 -31.50
N PRO A 329 -11.20 -21.99 -32.05
CA PRO A 329 -12.42 -22.65 -31.58
C PRO A 329 -12.24 -23.47 -30.30
N LYS A 330 -11.01 -23.65 -29.81
CA LYS A 330 -10.68 -24.58 -28.72
C LYS A 330 -9.78 -23.94 -27.69
N ALA A 331 -9.94 -24.36 -26.43
CA ALA A 331 -9.09 -23.97 -25.31
C ALA A 331 -8.76 -25.17 -24.41
N THR A 332 -7.61 -25.14 -23.73
CA THR A 332 -7.31 -26.08 -22.64
C THR A 332 -8.03 -25.69 -21.35
N MET A 333 -7.96 -26.55 -20.33
CA MET A 333 -8.43 -26.19 -18.99
C MET A 333 -7.73 -24.94 -18.47
N ILE A 334 -8.51 -24.06 -17.84
CA ILE A 334 -8.02 -22.84 -17.19
C ILE A 334 -7.16 -23.21 -15.98
N GLN A 335 -6.03 -22.55 -15.86
CA GLN A 335 -5.14 -22.61 -14.70
C GLN A 335 -5.07 -21.23 -14.04
N THR A 336 -4.78 -21.21 -12.74
CA THR A 336 -4.66 -19.97 -11.96
C THR A 336 -3.39 -19.98 -11.11
N GLY A 337 -2.99 -18.81 -10.63
CA GLY A 337 -1.80 -18.67 -9.82
C GLY A 337 -1.43 -17.22 -9.59
N LYS A 338 -0.13 -16.99 -9.39
CA LYS A 338 0.41 -15.65 -9.21
C LYS A 338 1.71 -15.51 -9.98
N THR A 339 2.01 -14.33 -10.52
CA THR A 339 3.25 -14.09 -11.27
C THR A 339 4.48 -14.02 -10.36
N PRO A 340 5.68 -14.37 -10.86
CA PRO A 340 5.91 -15.18 -12.04
C PRO A 340 5.56 -16.66 -11.76
N LYS A 341 4.93 -17.34 -12.72
CA LYS A 341 4.64 -18.77 -12.61
C LYS A 341 4.68 -19.45 -13.97
N GLU A 342 5.26 -20.65 -13.99
CA GLU A 342 5.20 -21.56 -15.11
C GLU A 342 3.95 -22.43 -15.07
N PHE A 343 3.40 -22.69 -16.26
CA PHE A 343 2.24 -23.52 -16.50
C PHE A 343 2.53 -24.48 -17.64
N SER A 344 1.74 -25.55 -17.72
CA SER A 344 1.81 -26.48 -18.83
C SER A 344 0.46 -27.10 -19.12
N ALA A 345 0.19 -27.40 -20.38
CA ALA A 345 -0.99 -28.16 -20.79
C ALA A 345 -0.69 -28.99 -22.04
N GLY A 346 -1.42 -30.09 -22.19
CA GLY A 346 -1.36 -30.98 -23.35
C GLY A 346 -2.46 -30.67 -24.36
N ILE A 347 -2.14 -30.77 -25.65
CA ILE A 347 -3.12 -30.74 -26.75
C ILE A 347 -3.02 -32.02 -27.55
N ASN A 348 -4.16 -32.66 -27.83
CA ASN A 348 -4.24 -33.82 -28.72
C ASN A 348 -4.13 -33.36 -30.19
N ILE A 349 -3.13 -33.87 -30.89
CA ILE A 349 -2.84 -33.53 -32.29
C ILE A 349 -3.74 -34.33 -33.23
N PRO A 350 -4.42 -33.69 -34.20
CA PRO A 350 -5.26 -34.39 -35.17
C PRO A 350 -4.42 -35.17 -36.19
N SER A 351 -5.10 -35.85 -37.11
CA SER A 351 -4.47 -36.74 -38.10
C SER A 351 -3.56 -36.05 -39.12
N SER A 352 -3.74 -34.75 -39.40
CA SER A 352 -2.88 -34.00 -40.35
C SER A 352 -3.06 -32.48 -40.24
N GLY A 353 -2.14 -31.72 -40.87
CA GLY A 353 -2.23 -30.27 -41.01
C GLY A 353 -1.24 -29.50 -40.14
N THR A 354 -1.64 -28.31 -39.70
CA THR A 354 -0.86 -27.45 -38.80
C THR A 354 -1.75 -27.00 -37.66
N LEU A 355 -1.25 -27.11 -36.44
CA LEU A 355 -1.92 -26.57 -35.27
C LEU A 355 -1.38 -25.17 -35.00
N TYR A 356 -2.27 -24.19 -34.87
CA TYR A 356 -1.93 -22.81 -34.49
C TYR A 356 -2.45 -22.56 -33.07
N PHE A 357 -1.65 -21.88 -32.25
CA PHE A 357 -2.03 -21.58 -30.87
C PHE A 357 -1.47 -20.26 -30.35
N ARG A 358 -2.14 -19.73 -29.33
CA ARG A 358 -1.67 -18.67 -28.44
C ARG A 358 -1.93 -19.06 -27.00
N ILE A 359 -1.22 -18.41 -26.09
CA ILE A 359 -1.56 -18.45 -24.68
C ILE A 359 -2.34 -17.18 -24.34
N HIS A 360 -3.42 -17.33 -23.60
CA HIS A 360 -4.17 -16.24 -22.99
C HIS A 360 -3.90 -16.24 -21.49
N ALA A 361 -3.78 -15.05 -20.90
CA ALA A 361 -3.82 -14.88 -19.46
C ALA A 361 -4.54 -13.59 -19.07
N VAL A 362 -5.17 -13.59 -17.89
CA VAL A 362 -5.67 -12.40 -17.21
C VAL A 362 -4.78 -12.17 -15.99
N VAL A 363 -4.03 -11.07 -16.01
CA VAL A 363 -3.13 -10.68 -14.91
C VAL A 363 -3.64 -9.37 -14.32
N ASP A 364 -3.98 -9.38 -13.03
CA ASP A 364 -4.54 -8.23 -12.31
C ASP A 364 -5.74 -7.59 -13.05
N GLY A 365 -6.59 -8.44 -13.65
CA GLY A 365 -7.79 -8.03 -14.40
C GLY A 365 -7.54 -7.57 -15.84
N SER A 366 -6.30 -7.61 -16.33
CA SER A 366 -5.94 -7.24 -17.70
C SER A 366 -5.64 -8.47 -18.57
N ASP A 367 -6.28 -8.56 -19.74
CA ASP A 367 -6.01 -9.60 -20.74
C ASP A 367 -4.66 -9.38 -21.44
N ILE A 368 -3.85 -10.44 -21.48
CA ILE A 368 -2.60 -10.50 -22.23
C ILE A 368 -2.53 -11.79 -23.06
N TYR A 369 -1.82 -11.73 -24.20
CA TYR A 369 -1.71 -12.83 -25.14
C TYR A 369 -0.26 -13.03 -25.59
N SER A 370 0.16 -14.29 -25.74
CA SER A 370 1.42 -14.59 -26.42
C SER A 370 1.31 -14.30 -27.92
N PRO A 371 2.45 -14.16 -28.65
CA PRO A 371 2.47 -14.32 -30.10
C PRO A 371 1.84 -15.64 -30.55
N GLU A 372 1.36 -15.71 -31.80
CA GLU A 372 0.90 -16.96 -32.41
C GLU A 372 2.10 -17.89 -32.64
N ASN A 373 1.92 -19.16 -32.31
CA ASN A 373 2.88 -20.24 -32.52
C ASN A 373 2.20 -21.36 -33.31
N GLN A 374 3.01 -22.22 -33.93
CA GLN A 374 2.50 -23.32 -34.74
C GLN A 374 3.26 -24.63 -34.50
N VAL A 375 2.57 -25.75 -34.67
CA VAL A 375 3.14 -27.11 -34.63
C VAL A 375 2.78 -27.82 -35.92
N SER A 376 3.80 -28.28 -36.66
CA SER A 376 3.64 -29.06 -37.89
C SER A 376 3.25 -30.50 -37.57
N ILE A 377 2.22 -31.03 -38.22
CA ILE A 377 1.74 -32.40 -37.95
C ILE A 377 2.36 -33.37 -38.97
N ILE A 378 3.09 -34.36 -38.46
CA ILE A 378 3.68 -35.43 -39.24
C ILE A 378 2.69 -36.60 -39.25
N GLN A 379 2.13 -36.91 -40.42
CA GLN A 379 1.30 -38.09 -40.59
C GLN A 379 2.10 -39.35 -40.26
N GLN A 380 1.53 -40.25 -39.46
CA GLN A 380 2.08 -41.59 -39.34
C GLN A 380 1.86 -42.33 -40.68
N THR A 381 2.95 -42.63 -41.39
CA THR A 381 2.86 -43.55 -42.53
C THR A 381 2.67 -44.96 -41.97
N SER A 382 1.52 -45.58 -42.24
CA SER A 382 1.31 -47.00 -42.00
C SER A 382 2.34 -47.79 -42.81
N SER A 383 3.34 -48.36 -42.14
CA SER A 383 4.10 -49.48 -42.69
C SER A 383 3.21 -50.72 -42.58
N TYR A 384 2.77 -51.23 -43.73
CA TYR A 384 2.11 -52.52 -43.85
C TYR A 384 3.03 -53.68 -43.43
#